data_AF-A0A0G0D4J7-F1
#
_entry.id   AF-A0A0G0D4J7-F1
#
_cell.length_a   1.000
_cell.length_b   1.000
_cell.length_c   1.000
_cell.angle_alpha   90.00
_cell.angle_beta   90.00
_cell.angle_gamma   90.00
#
_symmetry.space_group_name_H-M   'P 1'
#
loop_
_entity.id
_entity.type
_entity.pdbx_description
1 polymer ?
#
loop_
_entity_poly.entity_id
_entity_poly.type
_entity_poly.pdbx_seq_one_letter_code
_entity_poly.pdbx_strand_id
1 'polypeptide(L)'
;MIGKKLHLVLSVFWFIIAVIFIGASFLIVVDASGYIVNWRELTFEKTGLISISTNPKDAKIYLSGKLYKKLTPSRLTKLPPNWYDIKISYTDYQDWEEGFKLDAGQAINLEDIYLFYKNPIVEKKVIEKEKFDKYEQPKNLLIEKNELYLISNDENIILTRFTKNINRVDWLIKNKYLIAHIDDKIVVFSKDESDQKEIYSSKNEFNFIVLNESEIAVKSGEEIIVLKIR
;
A
#
# COMPACT_ATOMS: atom_id res chain seq x y z
N MET A 1 30.78 -26.00 -63.07
CA MET A 1 30.79 -24.71 -62.33
C MET A 1 29.54 -24.45 -61.48
N ILE A 2 28.39 -25.09 -61.74
CA ILE A 2 27.12 -24.86 -61.02
C ILE A 2 27.15 -25.32 -59.54
N GLY A 3 27.78 -26.46 -59.22
CA GLY A 3 27.79 -26.99 -57.83
C GLY A 3 28.51 -26.10 -56.79
N LYS A 4 29.61 -25.42 -57.18
CA LYS A 4 30.34 -24.51 -56.27
C LYS A 4 29.54 -23.24 -55.96
N LYS A 5 28.82 -22.69 -56.96
CA LYS A 5 27.95 -21.52 -56.74
C LYS A 5 26.75 -21.87 -55.85
N LEU A 6 26.13 -23.04 -56.06
CA LEU A 6 25.02 -23.51 -55.24
C LEU A 6 25.45 -23.71 -53.77
N HIS A 7 26.59 -24.36 -53.53
CA HIS A 7 27.13 -24.56 -52.19
C HIS A 7 27.46 -23.22 -51.49
N LEU A 8 27.97 -22.24 -52.23
CA LEU A 8 28.24 -20.90 -51.70
C LEU A 8 26.94 -20.19 -51.29
N VAL A 9 25.90 -20.25 -52.12
CA VAL A 9 24.58 -19.65 -51.81
C VAL A 9 23.95 -20.30 -50.58
N LEU A 10 23.95 -21.64 -50.50
CA LEU A 10 23.46 -22.38 -49.33
C LEU A 10 24.25 -22.03 -48.06
N SER A 11 25.58 -21.90 -48.16
CA SER A 11 26.41 -21.53 -47.00
C SER A 11 26.12 -20.12 -46.51
N VAL A 12 25.93 -19.15 -47.41
CA VAL A 12 25.54 -17.78 -47.04
C VAL A 12 24.15 -17.75 -46.41
N PHE A 13 23.21 -18.53 -46.95
CA PHE A 13 21.86 -18.66 -46.39
C PHE A 13 21.87 -19.20 -44.96
N TRP A 14 22.58 -20.32 -44.71
CA TRP A 14 22.72 -20.88 -43.36
C TRP A 14 23.42 -19.93 -42.40
N PHE A 15 24.41 -19.18 -42.88
CA PHE A 15 25.08 -18.16 -42.08
C PHE A 15 24.11 -17.04 -41.66
N ILE A 16 23.28 -16.53 -42.57
CA ILE A 16 22.27 -15.50 -42.26
C ILE A 16 21.28 -16.04 -41.22
N ILE A 17 20.77 -17.26 -41.39
CA ILE A 17 19.88 -17.89 -40.40
C ILE A 17 20.56 -18.00 -39.03
N ALA A 18 21.82 -18.42 -39.00
CA ALA A 18 22.56 -18.54 -37.74
C ALA A 18 22.70 -17.17 -37.05
N VAL A 19 23.02 -16.11 -37.79
CA VAL A 19 23.10 -14.74 -37.25
C VAL A 19 21.75 -14.27 -36.72
N ILE A 20 20.66 -14.50 -37.45
CA ILE A 20 19.30 -14.16 -37.00
C ILE A 20 18.95 -14.92 -35.73
N PHE A 21 19.26 -16.22 -35.68
CA PHE A 21 18.96 -17.07 -34.53
C PHE A 21 19.73 -16.62 -33.29
N ILE A 22 21.01 -16.28 -33.43
CA ILE A 22 21.84 -15.74 -32.34
C ILE A 22 21.27 -14.41 -31.85
N GLY A 23 20.90 -13.51 -32.77
CA GLY A 23 20.30 -12.22 -32.41
C GLY A 23 18.96 -12.36 -31.70
N ALA A 24 18.06 -13.20 -32.22
CA ALA A 24 16.76 -13.48 -31.59
C ALA A 24 16.93 -14.10 -30.20
N SER A 25 17.84 -15.08 -30.06
CA SER A 25 18.15 -15.70 -28.78
C SER A 25 18.66 -14.68 -27.76
N PHE A 26 19.55 -13.78 -28.18
CA PHE A 26 20.05 -12.71 -27.33
C PHE A 26 18.91 -11.79 -26.85
N LEU A 27 18.00 -11.39 -27.74
CA LEU A 27 16.85 -10.54 -27.39
C LEU A 27 15.90 -11.23 -26.40
N ILE A 28 15.66 -12.54 -26.58
CA ILE A 28 14.83 -13.32 -25.65
C ILE A 28 15.48 -13.36 -24.26
N VAL A 29 16.80 -13.55 -24.18
CA VAL A 29 17.53 -13.55 -22.90
C VAL A 29 17.47 -12.16 -22.24
N VAL A 30 17.59 -11.07 -23.00
CA VAL A 30 17.46 -9.70 -22.49
C VAL A 30 16.07 -9.43 -21.94
N ASP A 31 15.00 -9.81 -22.66
CA ASP A 31 13.63 -9.66 -22.17
C ASP A 31 13.36 -10.52 -20.92
N ALA A 32 13.83 -11.77 -20.92
CA ALA A 32 13.67 -12.70 -19.80
C ALA A 32 14.45 -12.28 -18.55
N SER A 33 15.58 -11.57 -18.71
CA SER A 33 16.36 -11.00 -17.62
C SER A 33 15.81 -9.68 -17.07
N GLY A 34 14.69 -9.21 -17.64
CA GLY A 34 13.96 -8.03 -17.15
C GLY A 34 14.52 -6.71 -17.67
N TYR A 35 15.22 -6.70 -18.80
CA TYR A 35 15.66 -5.46 -19.45
C TYR A 35 14.65 -4.99 -20.49
N ILE A 36 14.54 -3.67 -20.61
CA ILE A 36 13.86 -2.99 -21.71
C ILE A 36 14.86 -2.16 -22.50
N VAL A 37 14.62 -2.06 -23.81
CA VAL A 37 15.42 -1.22 -24.71
C VAL A 37 14.69 0.11 -24.88
N ASN A 38 15.30 1.20 -24.39
CA ASN A 38 14.80 2.54 -24.64
C ASN A 38 15.37 3.02 -25.98
N TRP A 39 14.61 2.87 -27.06
CA TRP A 39 15.03 3.27 -28.40
C TRP A 39 15.27 4.77 -28.58
N ARG A 40 14.74 5.60 -27.68
CA ARG A 40 14.94 7.06 -27.73
C ARG A 40 16.35 7.43 -27.26
N GLU A 41 16.83 6.77 -26.22
CA GLU A 41 18.11 7.06 -25.57
C GLU A 41 19.19 6.03 -25.90
N LEU A 42 18.82 4.95 -26.61
CA LEU A 42 19.66 3.79 -26.90
C LEU A 42 20.24 3.15 -25.63
N THR A 43 19.51 3.23 -24.52
CA THR A 43 19.89 2.67 -23.23
C THR A 43 19.23 1.31 -22.98
N PHE A 44 19.94 0.47 -22.22
CA PHE A 44 19.44 -0.80 -21.69
C PHE A 44 19.17 -0.61 -20.21
N GLU A 45 17.90 -0.65 -19.83
CA GLU A 45 17.49 -0.42 -18.45
C GLU A 45 16.83 -1.64 -17.87
N LYS A 46 17.24 -1.99 -16.66
CA LYS A 46 16.62 -3.07 -15.92
C LYS A 46 15.29 -2.57 -15.35
N THR A 47 14.22 -3.27 -15.69
CA THR A 47 12.89 -3.00 -15.17
C THR A 47 12.78 -3.34 -13.69
N GLY A 48 11.91 -2.60 -13.01
CA GLY A 48 11.50 -2.90 -11.66
C GLY A 48 10.24 -3.77 -11.61
N LEU A 49 9.90 -4.16 -10.38
CA LEU A 49 8.71 -4.92 -10.04
C LEU A 49 8.03 -4.30 -8.83
N ILE A 50 6.70 -4.26 -8.85
CA ILE A 50 5.90 -3.86 -7.69
C ILE A 50 4.99 -5.03 -7.31
N SER A 51 5.14 -5.55 -6.11
CA SER A 51 4.24 -6.56 -5.51
C SER A 51 3.21 -5.83 -4.66
N ILE A 52 1.93 -6.09 -4.87
CA ILE A 52 0.83 -5.39 -4.19
C ILE A 52 -0.11 -6.43 -3.59
N SER A 53 -0.39 -6.30 -2.30
CA SER A 53 -1.43 -7.07 -1.62
C SER A 53 -2.27 -6.17 -0.72
N THR A 54 -3.59 -6.40 -0.73
CA THR A 54 -4.54 -5.61 0.04
C THR A 54 -5.46 -6.50 0.85
N ASN A 55 -6.03 -5.92 1.90
CA ASN A 55 -7.15 -6.46 2.63
C ASN A 55 -8.25 -5.38 2.74
N PRO A 56 -9.41 -5.56 2.07
CA PRO A 56 -9.85 -6.75 1.32
C PRO A 56 -9.07 -7.03 0.02
N LYS A 57 -9.15 -8.28 -0.46
CA LYS A 57 -8.63 -8.69 -1.77
C LYS A 57 -9.52 -8.16 -2.90
N ASP A 58 -9.07 -8.32 -4.14
CA ASP A 58 -9.80 -7.96 -5.36
C ASP A 58 -10.02 -6.43 -5.53
N ALA A 59 -9.11 -5.63 -4.99
CA ALA A 59 -9.08 -4.18 -5.18
C ALA A 59 -8.55 -3.79 -6.56
N LYS A 60 -9.11 -2.72 -7.13
CA LYS A 60 -8.67 -2.14 -8.40
C LYS A 60 -7.37 -1.38 -8.19
N ILE A 61 -6.41 -1.61 -9.07
CA ILE A 61 -5.10 -0.96 -9.05
C ILE A 61 -5.08 0.07 -10.18
N TYR A 62 -4.73 1.31 -9.86
CA TYR A 62 -4.46 2.38 -10.80
C TYR A 62 -2.99 2.77 -10.68
N LEU A 63 -2.26 2.75 -11.80
CA LEU A 63 -0.86 3.13 -11.88
C LEU A 63 -0.73 4.39 -12.75
N SER A 64 -0.26 5.48 -12.16
CA SER A 64 -0.15 6.81 -12.80
C SER A 64 -1.47 7.22 -13.48
N GLY A 65 -2.59 7.04 -12.78
CA GLY A 65 -3.95 7.36 -13.24
C GLY A 65 -4.58 6.35 -14.20
N LYS A 66 -3.88 5.29 -14.62
CA LYS A 66 -4.41 4.27 -15.54
C LYS A 66 -4.84 3.01 -14.80
N LEU A 67 -6.05 2.53 -15.07
CA LEU A 67 -6.54 1.27 -14.52
C LEU A 67 -5.69 0.10 -15.03
N TYR A 68 -5.15 -0.67 -14.09
CA TYR A 68 -4.40 -1.88 -14.37
C TYR A 68 -5.35 -3.06 -14.61
N LYS A 69 -4.95 -4.01 -15.47
CA LYS A 69 -5.82 -5.11 -15.90
C LYS A 69 -6.12 -6.13 -14.80
N LYS A 70 -5.25 -6.24 -13.80
CA LYS A 70 -5.37 -7.22 -12.71
C LYS A 70 -5.79 -6.53 -11.42
N LEU A 71 -6.52 -7.25 -10.58
CA LEU A 71 -6.88 -6.85 -9.21
C LEU A 71 -5.83 -7.35 -8.21
N THR A 72 -5.88 -6.86 -6.98
CA THR A 72 -5.00 -7.30 -5.89
C THR A 72 -5.41 -8.69 -5.37
N PRO A 73 -4.46 -9.53 -4.91
CA PRO A 73 -3.01 -9.32 -4.97
C PRO A 73 -2.46 -9.45 -6.39
N SER A 74 -1.51 -8.59 -6.76
CA SER A 74 -0.91 -8.60 -8.09
C SER A 74 0.56 -8.22 -8.08
N ARG A 75 1.29 -8.68 -9.10
CA ARG A 75 2.65 -8.25 -9.39
C ARG A 75 2.67 -7.50 -10.70
N LEU A 76 3.10 -6.24 -10.64
CA LEU A 76 3.32 -5.38 -11.79
C LEU A 76 4.79 -5.55 -12.17
N THR A 77 5.02 -6.15 -13.33
CA THR A 77 6.36 -6.47 -13.82
C THR A 77 6.68 -5.67 -15.07
N LYS A 78 7.97 -5.65 -15.44
CA LYS A 78 8.47 -4.93 -16.62
C LYS A 78 8.18 -3.42 -16.57
N LEU A 79 8.27 -2.84 -15.37
CA LEU A 79 8.08 -1.41 -15.18
C LEU A 79 9.41 -0.67 -15.42
N PRO A 80 9.47 0.32 -16.33
CA PRO A 80 10.65 1.17 -16.46
C PRO A 80 10.93 1.93 -15.15
N PRO A 81 12.19 2.28 -14.86
CA PRO A 81 12.50 3.17 -13.74
C PRO A 81 11.80 4.51 -13.93
N ASN A 82 10.98 4.90 -12.97
CA ASN A 82 10.26 6.17 -13.01
C ASN A 82 9.66 6.50 -11.63
N TRP A 83 9.15 7.72 -11.49
CA TRP A 83 8.18 8.03 -10.46
C TRP A 83 6.82 7.41 -10.80
N TYR A 84 6.22 6.71 -9.84
CA TYR A 84 4.90 6.12 -9.97
C TYR A 84 3.99 6.58 -8.84
N ASP A 85 2.77 6.98 -9.21
CA ASP A 85 1.68 7.19 -8.26
C ASP A 85 0.76 5.98 -8.36
N ILE A 86 0.56 5.30 -7.23
CA ILE A 86 -0.35 4.18 -7.16
C ILE A 86 -1.62 4.60 -6.43
N LYS A 87 -2.77 4.16 -6.94
CA LYS A 87 -4.06 4.30 -6.28
C LYS A 87 -4.74 2.94 -6.25
N ILE A 88 -5.17 2.53 -5.07
CA ILE A 88 -5.92 1.30 -4.84
C ILE A 88 -7.33 1.68 -4.43
N SER A 89 -8.31 1.13 -5.12
CA SER A 89 -9.72 1.44 -4.92
C SER A 89 -10.55 0.17 -4.79
N TYR A 90 -11.41 0.13 -3.78
CA TYR A 90 -12.37 -0.94 -3.58
C TYR A 90 -13.73 -0.34 -3.19
N THR A 91 -14.82 -0.98 -3.65
CA THR A 91 -16.18 -0.43 -3.50
C THR A 91 -16.52 -0.25 -2.03
N ASP A 92 -17.03 0.92 -1.64
CA ASP A 92 -17.37 1.34 -0.27
C ASP A 92 -16.18 1.57 0.68
N TYR A 93 -14.94 1.43 0.19
CA TYR A 93 -13.72 1.71 0.93
C TYR A 93 -13.05 3.00 0.46
N GLN A 94 -12.35 3.68 1.36
CA GLN A 94 -11.52 4.83 1.05
C GLN A 94 -10.38 4.39 0.14
N ASP A 95 -10.06 5.23 -0.85
CA ASP A 95 -8.95 4.96 -1.75
C ASP A 95 -7.63 5.09 -0.99
N TRP A 96 -6.70 4.18 -1.24
CA TRP A 96 -5.34 4.24 -0.73
C TRP A 96 -4.42 4.72 -1.85
N GLU A 97 -3.55 5.69 -1.58
CA GLU A 97 -2.71 6.34 -2.58
C GLU A 97 -1.30 6.52 -2.02
N GLU A 98 -0.29 6.19 -2.83
CA GLU A 98 1.12 6.39 -2.46
C GLU A 98 1.93 6.77 -3.71
N GLY A 99 2.87 7.70 -3.57
CA GLY A 99 3.81 8.08 -4.61
C GLY A 99 5.22 7.63 -4.25
N PHE A 100 5.91 6.93 -5.15
CA PHE A 100 7.27 6.48 -4.91
C PHE A 100 8.10 6.46 -6.19
N LYS A 101 9.42 6.52 -5.99
CA LYS A 101 10.41 6.35 -7.05
C LYS A 101 10.76 4.87 -7.19
N LEU A 102 10.61 4.32 -8.40
CA LEU A 102 11.09 3.00 -8.75
C LEU A 102 12.42 3.12 -9.50
N ASP A 103 13.49 2.63 -8.90
CA ASP A 103 14.82 2.57 -9.51
C ASP A 103 15.04 1.30 -10.34
N ALA A 104 16.08 1.31 -11.17
CA ALA A 104 16.40 0.20 -12.08
C ALA A 104 16.68 -1.10 -11.32
N GLY A 105 15.94 -2.15 -11.69
CA GLY A 105 16.03 -3.47 -11.06
C GLY A 105 15.50 -3.54 -9.63
N GLN A 106 14.86 -2.50 -9.12
CA GLN A 106 14.29 -2.47 -7.78
C GLN A 106 13.01 -3.30 -7.72
N ALA A 107 12.79 -3.96 -6.58
CA ALA A 107 11.52 -4.57 -6.24
C ALA A 107 10.91 -3.81 -5.06
N ILE A 108 9.69 -3.30 -5.24
CA ILE A 108 8.91 -2.63 -4.19
C ILE A 108 7.81 -3.58 -3.75
N ASN A 109 7.70 -3.79 -2.43
CA ASN A 109 6.67 -4.64 -1.83
C ASN A 109 5.69 -3.76 -1.06
N LEU A 110 4.51 -3.54 -1.65
CA LEU A 110 3.37 -2.87 -1.03
C LEU A 110 2.43 -3.94 -0.50
N GLU A 111 2.87 -4.62 0.56
CA GLU A 111 2.10 -5.68 1.22
C GLU A 111 1.34 -5.15 2.44
N ASP A 112 0.28 -5.86 2.80
CA ASP A 112 -0.56 -5.56 3.97
C ASP A 112 -1.22 -4.17 3.90
N ILE A 113 -1.66 -3.74 2.71
CA ILE A 113 -2.40 -2.49 2.56
C ILE A 113 -3.82 -2.72 3.09
N TYR A 114 -4.20 -1.99 4.12
CA TYR A 114 -5.51 -2.11 4.75
C TYR A 114 -6.41 -0.96 4.29
N LEU A 115 -7.51 -1.31 3.64
CA LEU A 115 -8.49 -0.32 3.23
C LEU A 115 -9.51 -0.14 4.36
N PHE A 116 -9.98 1.09 4.58
CA PHE A 116 -11.01 1.41 5.57
C PHE A 116 -12.30 1.80 4.87
N TYR A 117 -13.46 1.50 5.46
CA TYR A 117 -14.75 1.92 4.88
C TYR A 117 -14.83 3.44 4.76
N LYS A 118 -15.46 3.94 3.69
CA LYS A 118 -15.82 5.36 3.57
C LYS A 118 -16.82 5.77 4.65
N ASN A 119 -17.77 4.88 4.91
CA ASN A 119 -18.78 5.03 5.96
C ASN A 119 -18.76 3.73 6.79
N PRO A 120 -18.30 3.75 8.05
CA PRO A 120 -18.29 2.57 8.89
C PRO A 120 -19.70 1.98 9.06
N ILE A 121 -19.76 0.65 9.08
CA ILE A 121 -21.04 -0.07 9.22
C ILE A 121 -21.36 -0.17 10.71
N VAL A 122 -22.52 0.36 11.11
CA VAL A 122 -22.99 0.27 12.50
C VAL A 122 -23.50 -1.13 12.79
N GLU A 123 -22.83 -1.82 13.71
CA GLU A 123 -23.24 -3.12 14.22
C GLU A 123 -23.94 -2.98 15.57
N LYS A 124 -25.16 -3.54 15.67
CA LYS A 124 -25.91 -3.59 16.92
C LYS A 124 -25.39 -4.75 17.78
N LYS A 125 -24.23 -4.54 18.41
CA LYS A 125 -23.64 -5.45 19.39
C LYS A 125 -23.76 -4.85 20.78
N VAL A 126 -24.22 -5.63 21.75
CA VAL A 126 -24.22 -5.22 23.16
C VAL A 126 -22.79 -5.36 23.68
N ILE A 127 -22.18 -4.25 24.06
CA ILE A 127 -20.87 -4.22 24.71
C ILE A 127 -21.05 -3.84 26.17
N GLU A 128 -20.46 -4.64 27.04
CA GLU A 128 -20.41 -4.37 28.47
C GLU A 128 -19.67 -3.04 28.72
N LYS A 129 -20.34 -2.11 29.43
CA LYS A 129 -19.79 -0.79 29.78
C LYS A 129 -18.43 -0.91 30.47
N GLU A 130 -18.21 -2.00 31.22
CA GLU A 130 -16.94 -2.30 31.90
C GLU A 130 -15.71 -2.33 30.98
N LYS A 131 -15.87 -2.64 29.69
CA LYS A 131 -14.73 -2.62 28.75
C LYS A 131 -14.18 -1.21 28.52
N PHE A 132 -15.02 -0.19 28.61
CA PHE A 132 -14.58 1.20 28.53
C PHE A 132 -13.89 1.65 29.83
N ASP A 133 -14.36 1.14 30.97
CA ASP A 133 -13.82 1.51 32.28
C ASP A 133 -12.44 0.86 32.54
N LYS A 134 -12.19 -0.30 31.95
CA LYS A 134 -10.90 -1.03 32.03
C LYS A 134 -9.89 -0.64 30.95
N TYR A 135 -10.16 0.41 30.16
CA TYR A 135 -9.24 0.84 29.10
C TYR A 135 -7.96 1.43 29.70
N GLU A 136 -6.82 0.90 29.27
CA GLU A 136 -5.49 1.45 29.56
C GLU A 136 -4.80 1.83 28.25
N GLN A 137 -4.31 3.07 28.15
CA GLN A 137 -3.54 3.50 26.98
C GLN A 137 -2.26 2.66 26.84
N PRO A 138 -1.86 2.29 25.61
CA PRO A 138 -0.61 1.57 25.40
C PRO A 138 0.58 2.32 26.00
N LYS A 139 1.35 1.63 26.86
CA LYS A 139 2.50 2.22 27.60
C LYS A 139 3.60 2.73 26.68
N ASN A 140 3.68 2.23 25.45
CA ASN A 140 4.66 2.66 24.46
C ASN A 140 4.23 3.92 23.68
N LEU A 141 3.06 4.49 23.97
CA LEU A 141 2.55 5.70 23.32
C LEU A 141 2.35 6.81 24.35
N LEU A 142 3.02 7.94 24.13
CA LEU A 142 2.92 9.13 24.94
C LEU A 142 2.23 10.25 24.15
N ILE A 143 1.20 10.85 24.74
CA ILE A 143 0.50 12.00 24.17
C ILE A 143 0.92 13.26 24.92
N GLU A 144 1.41 14.26 24.19
CA GLU A 144 1.66 15.60 24.70
C GLU A 144 0.82 16.62 23.91
N LYS A 145 -0.38 16.93 24.41
CA LYS A 145 -1.36 17.82 23.75
C LYS A 145 -1.72 17.36 22.33
N ASN A 146 -1.05 17.90 21.31
CA ASN A 146 -1.28 17.62 19.89
C ASN A 146 -0.17 16.77 19.26
N GLU A 147 0.82 16.35 20.05
CA GLU A 147 1.94 15.52 19.62
C GLU A 147 1.80 14.11 20.16
N LEU A 148 2.17 13.14 19.33
CA LEU A 148 2.22 11.74 19.67
C LEU A 148 3.66 11.25 19.61
N TYR A 149 4.10 10.56 20.65
CA TYR A 149 5.44 10.00 20.78
C TYR A 149 5.37 8.48 20.93
N LEU A 150 6.32 7.78 20.31
CA LEU A 150 6.61 6.38 20.55
C LEU A 150 7.80 6.29 21.51
N ILE A 151 7.60 5.60 22.63
CA ILE A 151 8.67 5.33 23.58
C ILE A 151 9.44 4.11 23.08
N SER A 152 10.72 4.30 22.75
CA SER A 152 11.62 3.24 22.31
C SER A 152 12.98 3.40 22.96
N ASN A 153 13.47 2.36 23.65
CA ASN A 153 14.77 2.35 24.32
C ASN A 153 14.99 3.56 25.27
N ASP A 154 13.97 3.92 26.04
CA ASP A 154 13.94 5.08 26.94
C ASP A 154 14.06 6.45 26.26
N GLU A 155 13.95 6.51 24.92
CA GLU A 155 13.83 7.74 24.15
C GLU A 155 12.40 7.93 23.62
N ASN A 156 11.96 9.19 23.60
CA ASN A 156 10.68 9.58 23.03
C ASN A 156 10.88 10.02 21.57
N ILE A 157 10.42 9.18 20.64
CA ILE A 157 10.48 9.47 19.21
C ILE A 157 9.14 10.09 18.82
N ILE A 158 9.14 11.32 18.31
CA ILE A 158 7.92 11.93 17.78
C ILE A 158 7.41 11.09 16.60
N LEU A 159 6.18 10.59 16.71
CA LEU A 159 5.50 9.89 15.62
C LEU A 159 4.83 10.90 14.70
N THR A 160 4.06 11.82 15.28
CA THR A 160 3.27 12.78 14.51
C THR A 160 2.87 13.99 15.34
N ARG A 161 2.53 15.08 14.65
CA ARG A 161 1.94 16.30 15.24
C ARG A 161 0.67 16.65 14.51
N PHE A 162 -0.45 16.68 15.24
CA PHE A 162 -1.72 17.12 14.71
C PHE A 162 -1.93 18.63 14.92
N THR A 163 -2.85 19.19 14.15
CA THR A 163 -3.31 20.58 14.32
C THR A 163 -4.14 20.77 15.60
N LYS A 164 -4.73 19.68 16.09
CA LYS A 164 -5.67 19.64 17.23
C LYS A 164 -5.15 18.69 18.30
N ASN A 165 -5.66 18.83 19.52
CA ASN A 165 -5.26 17.98 20.63
C ASN A 165 -5.71 16.53 20.39
N ILE A 166 -4.85 15.60 20.79
CA ILE A 166 -5.12 14.17 20.81
C ILE A 166 -5.71 13.86 22.18
N ASN A 167 -6.92 13.31 22.20
CA ASN A 167 -7.62 12.94 23.42
C ASN A 167 -7.30 11.50 23.83
N ARG A 168 -7.08 10.62 22.84
CA ARG A 168 -6.82 9.19 23.03
C ARG A 168 -6.13 8.62 21.80
N VAL A 169 -5.25 7.64 22.00
CA VAL A 169 -4.62 6.85 20.93
C VAL A 169 -4.57 5.38 21.29
N ASP A 170 -4.73 4.51 20.30
CA ASP A 170 -4.56 3.06 20.44
C ASP A 170 -3.97 2.45 19.16
N TRP A 171 -3.52 1.21 19.24
CA TRP A 171 -3.09 0.41 18.09
C TRP A 171 -4.29 -0.27 17.44
N LEU A 172 -4.42 -0.16 16.11
CA LEU A 172 -5.53 -0.78 15.38
C LEU A 172 -5.09 -2.02 14.60
N ILE A 173 -3.90 -2.02 14.02
CA ILE A 173 -3.37 -3.17 13.27
C ILE A 173 -1.91 -3.34 13.62
N LYS A 174 -1.61 -4.35 14.47
CA LYS A 174 -0.29 -4.76 14.98
C LYS A 174 0.88 -3.87 14.56
N ASN A 175 1.11 -2.78 15.30
CA ASN A 175 2.22 -1.84 15.14
C ASN A 175 2.33 -1.10 13.79
N LYS A 176 1.38 -1.29 12.86
CA LYS A 176 1.34 -0.67 11.53
C LYS A 176 0.41 0.54 11.49
N TYR A 177 -0.79 0.41 12.05
CA TYR A 177 -1.79 1.47 12.09
C TYR A 177 -2.14 1.86 13.52
N LEU A 178 -2.25 3.17 13.73
CA LEU A 178 -2.76 3.79 14.95
C LEU A 178 -4.13 4.38 14.69
N ILE A 179 -4.91 4.47 15.75
CA ILE A 179 -6.21 5.12 15.77
C ILE A 179 -6.20 6.17 16.87
N ALA A 180 -6.55 7.41 16.53
CA ALA A 180 -6.57 8.52 17.47
C ALA A 180 -7.90 9.24 17.47
N HIS A 181 -8.34 9.63 18.66
CA HIS A 181 -9.44 10.58 18.86
C HIS A 181 -8.83 11.98 18.93
N ILE A 182 -9.23 12.82 17.98
CA ILE A 182 -8.71 14.16 17.79
C ILE A 182 -9.91 15.09 17.66
N ASP A 183 -10.10 15.99 18.63
CA ASP A 183 -11.23 16.94 18.68
C ASP A 183 -12.60 16.22 18.60
N ASP A 184 -13.29 16.27 17.47
CA ASP A 184 -14.62 15.70 17.21
C ASP A 184 -14.58 14.46 16.28
N LYS A 185 -13.39 13.92 16.02
CA LYS A 185 -13.20 12.84 15.04
C LYS A 185 -12.22 11.75 15.45
N ILE A 186 -12.40 10.60 14.84
CA ILE A 186 -11.50 9.45 14.90
C ILE A 186 -10.75 9.36 13.57
N VAL A 187 -9.43 9.39 13.68
CA VAL A 187 -8.50 9.28 12.56
C VAL A 187 -7.69 8.01 12.71
N VAL A 188 -7.57 7.26 11.62
CA VAL A 188 -6.62 6.17 11.49
C VAL A 188 -5.47 6.65 10.65
N PHE A 189 -4.25 6.33 11.07
CA PHE A 189 -3.06 6.68 10.32
C PHE A 189 -2.00 5.59 10.44
N SER A 190 -1.23 5.43 9.38
CA SER A 190 -0.08 4.55 9.36
C SER A 190 1.05 5.12 10.22
N LYS A 191 1.88 4.25 10.81
CA LYS A 191 3.01 4.65 11.67
C LYS A 191 4.01 5.57 10.96
N ASP A 192 4.14 5.43 9.66
CA ASP A 192 5.00 6.22 8.77
C ASP A 192 4.31 7.46 8.19
N GLU A 193 3.07 7.75 8.61
CA GLU A 193 2.22 8.85 8.12
C GLU A 193 1.93 8.87 6.61
N SER A 194 2.35 7.85 5.86
CA SER A 194 2.09 7.74 4.42
C SER A 194 0.59 7.68 4.11
N ASP A 195 -0.22 7.25 5.09
CA ASP A 195 -1.65 7.08 4.96
C ASP A 195 -2.39 7.62 6.19
N GLN A 196 -3.26 8.62 5.99
CA GLN A 196 -4.15 9.16 7.02
C GLN A 196 -5.59 9.18 6.52
N LYS A 197 -6.51 8.60 7.30
CA LYS A 197 -7.93 8.44 6.98
C LYS A 197 -8.79 8.85 8.16
N GLU A 198 -9.73 9.75 7.92
CA GLU A 198 -10.81 10.00 8.87
C GLU A 198 -11.82 8.85 8.75
N ILE A 199 -12.11 8.17 9.86
CA ILE A 199 -13.01 7.02 9.86
C ILE A 199 -14.35 7.33 10.53
N TYR A 200 -14.41 8.29 11.44
CA TYR A 200 -15.64 8.64 12.14
C TYR A 200 -15.56 10.09 12.64
N SER A 201 -16.68 10.80 12.63
CA SER A 201 -16.81 12.12 13.26
C SER A 201 -18.17 12.25 13.93
N SER A 202 -18.20 12.96 15.07
CA SER A 202 -19.41 13.17 15.86
C SER A 202 -19.36 14.52 16.55
N LYS A 203 -20.49 15.25 16.49
CA LYS A 203 -20.64 16.55 17.17
C LYS A 203 -20.74 16.46 18.69
N ASN A 204 -21.08 15.29 19.21
CA ASN A 204 -21.18 15.02 20.64
C ASN A 204 -19.85 14.45 21.15
N GLU A 205 -19.53 14.69 22.43
CA GLU A 205 -18.39 14.04 23.08
C GLU A 205 -18.55 12.51 23.05
N PHE A 206 -17.48 11.83 22.62
CA PHE A 206 -17.45 10.38 22.59
C PHE A 206 -16.09 9.84 23.04
N ASN A 207 -16.09 8.56 23.41
CA ASN A 207 -14.89 7.77 23.63
C ASN A 207 -14.90 6.56 22.73
N PHE A 208 -13.72 6.02 22.41
CA PHE A 208 -13.63 4.79 21.64
C PHE A 208 -12.70 3.77 22.31
N ILE A 209 -12.94 2.50 22.00
CA ILE A 209 -12.02 1.39 22.28
C ILE A 209 -11.87 0.53 21.02
N VAL A 210 -10.67 -0.02 20.82
CA VAL A 210 -10.44 -1.00 19.76
C VAL A 210 -10.90 -2.37 20.26
N LEU A 211 -11.77 -3.03 19.51
CA LEU A 211 -12.23 -4.38 19.86
C LEU A 211 -11.38 -5.45 19.17
N ASN A 212 -11.05 -5.20 17.90
CA ASN A 212 -10.20 -6.02 17.06
C ASN A 212 -9.69 -5.19 15.87
N GLU A 213 -8.95 -5.80 14.95
CA GLU A 213 -8.33 -5.11 13.81
C GLU A 213 -9.33 -4.52 12.78
N SER A 214 -10.63 -4.82 12.88
CA SER A 214 -11.65 -4.38 11.91
C SER A 214 -12.85 -3.69 12.57
N GLU A 215 -12.95 -3.71 13.89
CA GLU A 215 -14.09 -3.20 14.65
C GLU A 215 -13.65 -2.33 15.83
N ILE A 216 -14.32 -1.20 16.00
CA ILE A 216 -14.16 -0.31 17.13
C ILE A 216 -15.51 -0.11 17.82
N ALA A 217 -15.50 0.14 19.13
CA ALA A 217 -16.69 0.59 19.84
C ALA A 217 -16.57 2.07 20.14
N VAL A 218 -17.64 2.81 19.87
CA VAL A 218 -17.76 4.23 20.18
C VAL A 218 -18.88 4.40 21.20
N LYS A 219 -18.58 5.12 22.29
CA LYS A 219 -19.53 5.46 23.36
C LYS A 219 -19.79 6.97 23.29
N SER A 220 -21.02 7.35 23.03
CA SER A 220 -21.49 8.75 23.02
C SER A 220 -22.61 8.88 24.06
N GLY A 221 -22.29 9.44 25.23
CA GLY A 221 -23.22 9.45 26.37
C GLY A 221 -23.51 8.05 26.91
N GLU A 222 -24.80 7.65 26.90
CA GLU A 222 -25.23 6.31 27.34
C GLU A 222 -25.26 5.27 26.22
N GLU A 223 -25.21 5.71 24.97
CA GLU A 223 -25.26 4.84 23.80
C GLU A 223 -23.86 4.31 23.45
N ILE A 224 -23.78 3.01 23.19
CA ILE A 224 -22.59 2.35 22.66
C ILE A 224 -22.95 1.77 21.30
N ILE A 225 -22.18 2.15 20.29
CA ILE A 225 -22.28 1.63 18.93
C ILE A 225 -20.98 0.93 18.57
N VAL A 226 -21.09 -0.19 17.86
CA VAL A 226 -19.94 -0.86 17.27
C VAL A 226 -19.87 -0.44 15.81
N LEU A 227 -18.69 -0.01 15.39
CA LEU A 227 -18.42 0.37 14.02
C LEU A 227 -17.46 -0.64 13.43
N LYS A 228 -17.91 -1.32 12.38
CA LYS A 228 -17.02 -2.07 11.51
C LYS A 228 -16.37 -1.08 10.55
N ILE A 229 -15.06 -0.97 10.63
CA ILE A 229 -14.24 0.02 9.91
C ILE A 229 -13.44 -0.60 8.76
N ARG A 230 -13.41 -1.93 8.66
CA ARG A 230 -12.80 -2.70 7.56
C ARG A 230 -13.59 -3.98 7.26
#